data_AF-A0A9D9V067-F1
#
_entry.id   AF-A0A9D9V067-F1
#
_cell.length_a   1.000
_cell.length_b   1.000
_cell.length_c   1.000
_cell.angle_alpha   90.00
_cell.angle_beta   90.00
_cell.angle_gamma   90.00
#
_symmetry.space_group_name_H-M   'P 1'
#
loop_
_entity.id
_entity.type
_entity.pdbx_description
1 polymer ?
#
loop_
_entity_poly.entity_id
_entity_poly.type
_entity_poly.pdbx_seq_one_letter_code
_entity_poly.pdbx_strand_id
1 'polypeptide(L)'
;MEIFPEKTTGCGGKVENLDEHLILQKKSQKDKPKEEINFEPKKGTPEWDKKYPNGKYRPSDKHHENSPDYIGKPPRDGQAALDDSFGVEKSRERVAVQDGNVVILKYEENGIYHGYIHEDVKKLHQKVKDALVKNGYMKDATSKKLIKKVG
;
A
#
# COMPACT_ATOMS: atom_id res chain seq x y z
N MET A 1 97.39 32.32 -27.00
CA MET A 1 96.20 33.08 -26.60
C MET A 1 95.08 32.08 -26.51
N GLU A 2 94.86 31.51 -25.32
CA GLU A 2 93.96 32.06 -24.28
C GLU A 2 92.50 31.73 -24.71
N ILE A 3 91.62 31.08 -23.95
CA ILE A 3 91.33 31.17 -22.51
C ILE A 3 90.69 29.83 -22.06
N PHE A 4 90.93 29.47 -20.79
CA PHE A 4 90.42 28.30 -20.07
C PHE A 4 88.91 28.38 -19.72
N PRO A 5 88.29 27.26 -19.27
CA PRO A 5 86.85 27.01 -19.25
C PRO A 5 86.22 27.28 -17.88
N GLU A 6 84.90 27.53 -17.79
CA GLU A 6 84.04 27.27 -16.61
C GLU A 6 82.55 27.21 -17.07
N LYS A 7 81.83 26.11 -16.80
CA LYS A 7 80.91 25.82 -15.67
C LYS A 7 79.44 26.26 -15.85
N THR A 8 78.60 25.46 -15.17
CA THR A 8 77.20 25.65 -14.70
C THR A 8 76.11 25.06 -15.60
N THR A 9 75.45 23.96 -15.19
CA THR A 9 74.39 23.77 -14.16
C THR A 9 73.05 24.36 -14.59
N GLY A 10 72.01 23.53 -14.72
CA GLY A 10 70.64 24.05 -14.81
C GLY A 10 69.57 23.06 -15.28
N CYS A 11 68.84 22.52 -14.31
CA CYS A 11 67.58 21.78 -14.36
C CYS A 11 66.69 21.97 -15.61
N GLY A 12 66.59 20.93 -16.44
CA GLY A 12 65.46 20.74 -17.35
C GLY A 12 64.30 20.10 -16.61
N GLY A 13 63.35 20.93 -16.19
CA GLY A 13 62.14 20.53 -15.48
C GLY A 13 61.27 19.56 -16.27
N LYS A 14 60.71 18.62 -15.51
CA LYS A 14 59.62 17.69 -15.81
C LYS A 14 58.74 18.06 -17.01
N VAL A 15 58.68 17.15 -17.97
CA VAL A 15 57.47 16.92 -18.77
C VAL A 15 56.40 16.39 -17.83
N GLU A 16 55.47 17.24 -17.43
CA GLU A 16 54.26 16.82 -16.74
C GLU A 16 53.36 16.12 -17.76
N ASN A 17 53.39 14.79 -17.70
CA ASN A 17 52.47 13.91 -18.39
C ASN A 17 51.05 14.28 -17.95
N LEU A 18 50.28 14.80 -18.88
CA LEU A 18 48.92 15.28 -18.67
C LEU A 18 47.93 14.14 -18.96
N ASP A 19 48.11 12.99 -18.31
CA ASP A 19 47.28 11.79 -18.53
C ASP A 19 47.11 10.92 -17.26
N GLU A 20 47.01 11.53 -16.08
CA GLU A 20 46.60 10.84 -14.84
C GLU A 20 45.46 11.55 -14.09
N HIS A 21 44.42 11.99 -14.80
CA HIS A 21 43.19 12.49 -14.16
C HIS A 21 41.90 11.83 -14.67
N LEU A 22 41.98 10.55 -15.06
CA LEU A 22 40.83 9.73 -15.43
C LEU A 22 40.66 8.45 -14.58
N ILE A 23 41.12 8.45 -13.32
CA ILE A 23 40.82 7.33 -12.39
C ILE A 23 40.43 7.88 -11.02
N LEU A 24 39.47 8.83 -11.00
CA LEU A 24 38.72 9.17 -9.79
C LEU A 24 37.38 9.86 -10.10
N GLN A 25 36.74 9.48 -11.20
CA GLN A 25 35.28 9.59 -11.30
C GLN A 25 34.66 8.42 -10.54
N LYS A 26 34.73 8.54 -9.21
CA LYS A 26 33.63 8.29 -8.26
C LYS A 26 32.48 7.50 -8.92
N LYS A 27 32.43 6.18 -8.78
CA LYS A 27 31.82 5.52 -7.60
C LYS A 27 30.73 6.40 -6.97
N SER A 28 29.71 6.73 -7.76
CA SER A 28 28.45 7.32 -7.27
C SER A 28 27.31 7.00 -8.23
N GLN A 29 27.19 5.73 -8.62
CA GLN A 29 25.86 5.16 -8.84
C GLN A 29 25.53 4.35 -7.60
N LYS A 30 25.40 5.10 -6.50
CA LYS A 30 24.74 4.69 -5.27
C LYS A 30 23.37 4.20 -5.70
N ASP A 31 23.14 2.92 -5.47
CA ASP A 31 21.87 2.20 -5.47
C ASP A 31 20.67 3.16 -5.56
N LYS A 32 20.24 3.48 -6.78
CA LYS A 32 18.82 3.82 -6.93
C LYS A 32 18.10 2.55 -6.52
N PRO A 33 17.21 2.55 -5.52
CA PRO A 33 16.32 1.41 -5.36
C PRO A 33 15.72 1.21 -6.75
N LYS A 34 15.84 -0.02 -7.29
CA LYS A 34 14.99 -0.41 -8.41
C LYS A 34 13.62 0.03 -7.95
N GLU A 35 13.07 1.02 -8.64
CA GLU A 35 11.67 1.34 -8.54
C GLU A 35 11.03 0.01 -8.90
N GLU A 36 10.66 -0.73 -7.85
CA GLU A 36 9.98 -1.99 -7.95
C GLU A 36 8.69 -1.55 -8.62
N ILE A 37 8.69 -1.63 -9.95
CA ILE A 37 7.52 -1.39 -10.78
C ILE A 37 6.50 -2.31 -10.17
N ASN A 38 5.64 -1.71 -9.34
CA ASN A 38 4.64 -2.39 -8.56
C ASN A 38 3.62 -2.81 -9.62
N PHE A 39 3.94 -3.89 -10.32
CA PHE A 39 3.21 -4.37 -11.47
C PHE A 39 1.96 -4.96 -10.86
N GLU A 40 0.98 -4.10 -10.65
CA GLU A 40 -0.35 -4.51 -10.28
C GLU A 40 -0.79 -5.46 -11.39
N PRO A 41 -1.04 -6.75 -11.09
CA PRO A 41 -1.36 -7.70 -12.12
C PRO A 41 -2.58 -7.18 -12.90
N LYS A 42 -2.61 -7.40 -14.21
CA LYS A 42 -3.80 -6.98 -14.96
C LYS A 42 -4.98 -7.84 -14.51
N LYS A 43 -6.12 -7.22 -14.21
CA LYS A 43 -7.35 -7.93 -13.83
C LYS A 43 -7.71 -8.98 -14.88
N GLY A 44 -8.12 -10.17 -14.43
CA GLY A 44 -8.45 -11.32 -15.29
C GLY A 44 -7.24 -12.15 -15.68
N THR A 45 -6.05 -11.80 -15.18
CA THR A 45 -4.90 -12.70 -15.17
C THR A 45 -4.96 -13.60 -13.94
N PRO A 46 -4.49 -14.85 -14.03
CA PRO A 46 -4.39 -15.74 -12.87
C PRO A 46 -3.51 -15.17 -11.75
N GLU A 47 -2.59 -14.26 -12.07
CA GLU A 47 -1.78 -13.53 -11.08
C GLU A 47 -2.61 -12.54 -10.25
N TRP A 48 -3.64 -11.93 -10.85
CA TRP A 48 -4.58 -11.06 -10.15
C TRP A 48 -5.44 -11.83 -9.16
N ASP A 49 -6.04 -12.94 -9.60
CA ASP A 49 -6.88 -13.78 -8.73
C ASP A 49 -6.07 -14.41 -7.58
N LYS A 50 -4.78 -14.66 -7.79
CA LYS A 50 -3.87 -15.14 -6.75
C LYS A 50 -3.52 -14.06 -5.73
N LYS A 51 -3.33 -12.80 -6.18
CA LYS A 51 -2.96 -11.68 -5.30
C LYS A 51 -4.18 -11.06 -4.59
N TYR A 52 -5.34 -11.09 -5.22
CA TYR A 52 -6.58 -10.49 -4.74
C TYR A 52 -7.75 -11.49 -4.82
N PRO A 53 -7.74 -12.56 -4.03
CA PRO A 53 -8.77 -13.60 -4.10
C PRO A 53 -10.18 -13.07 -3.78
N ASN A 54 -10.27 -12.01 -2.97
CA ASN A 54 -11.52 -11.35 -2.60
C ASN A 54 -11.76 -10.03 -3.36
N GLY A 55 -10.90 -9.70 -4.33
CA GLY A 55 -10.88 -8.40 -5.01
C GLY A 55 -9.92 -7.40 -4.38
N LYS A 56 -9.90 -6.19 -4.96
CA LYS A 56 -9.03 -5.10 -4.52
C LYS A 56 -9.85 -4.01 -3.85
N TYR A 57 -9.43 -3.60 -2.66
CA TYR A 57 -9.99 -2.43 -2.01
C TYR A 57 -9.47 -1.17 -2.68
N ARG A 58 -10.39 -0.24 -2.93
CA ARG A 58 -10.05 1.13 -3.32
C ARG A 58 -10.79 2.07 -2.36
N PRO A 59 -10.13 3.06 -1.75
CA PRO A 59 -10.86 4.11 -1.05
C PRO A 59 -11.68 4.90 -2.09
N SER A 60 -12.95 5.19 -1.77
CA SER A 60 -13.75 6.07 -2.63
C SER A 60 -13.39 7.51 -2.30
N ASP A 61 -13.30 8.38 -3.32
CA ASP A 61 -13.10 9.82 -3.14
C ASP A 61 -14.21 10.47 -2.28
N LYS A 62 -15.35 9.78 -2.14
CA LYS A 62 -16.47 10.21 -1.30
C LYS A 62 -16.21 10.01 0.20
N HIS A 63 -15.35 9.07 0.59
CA HIS A 63 -15.06 8.77 2.00
C HIS A 63 -13.68 9.34 2.37
N HIS A 64 -13.65 10.58 2.86
CA HIS A 64 -12.45 11.21 3.40
C HIS A 64 -12.53 11.30 4.94
N GLU A 65 -11.40 11.50 5.62
CA GLU A 65 -11.35 11.58 7.09
C GLU A 65 -12.26 12.66 7.68
N ASN A 66 -12.43 13.77 6.94
CA ASN A 66 -13.30 14.89 7.29
C ASN A 66 -14.73 14.74 6.76
N SER A 67 -15.12 13.55 6.27
CA SER A 67 -16.46 13.37 5.73
C SER A 67 -17.48 13.46 6.87
N PRO A 68 -18.62 14.14 6.66
CA PRO A 68 -19.68 14.18 7.67
C PRO A 68 -20.13 12.77 8.04
N ASP A 69 -20.54 12.56 9.30
CA ASP A 69 -20.86 11.24 9.86
C ASP A 69 -21.86 10.41 9.03
N TYR A 70 -22.68 11.07 8.20
CA TYR A 70 -23.60 10.40 7.29
C TYR A 70 -22.93 9.66 6.12
N ILE A 71 -21.76 10.12 5.67
CA ILE A 71 -21.03 9.51 4.56
C ILE A 71 -20.21 8.30 5.05
N GLY A 72 -19.89 8.21 6.34
CA GLY A 72 -19.15 7.10 6.92
C GLY A 72 -17.65 7.20 6.65
N LYS A 73 -16.86 6.99 7.70
CA LYS A 73 -15.40 7.07 7.64
C LYS A 73 -14.83 5.87 6.86
N PRO A 74 -13.72 6.05 6.12
CA PRO A 74 -13.05 4.91 5.52
C PRO A 74 -12.50 3.97 6.62
N PRO A 75 -12.43 2.66 6.37
CA PRO A 75 -11.69 1.73 7.21
C PRO A 75 -10.22 2.14 7.33
N ARG A 76 -9.60 1.84 8.48
CA ARG A 76 -8.17 2.09 8.72
C ARG A 76 -7.31 1.34 7.70
N ASP A 77 -7.63 0.07 7.50
CA ASP A 77 -6.98 -0.81 6.53
C ASP A 77 -8.06 -1.52 5.69
N GLY A 78 -8.49 -0.88 4.60
CA GLY A 78 -9.60 -1.37 3.79
C GLY A 78 -9.30 -2.67 3.03
N GLN A 79 -8.05 -2.88 2.60
CA GLN A 79 -7.65 -4.14 1.97
C GLN A 79 -7.64 -5.28 2.99
N ALA A 80 -7.03 -5.09 4.17
CA ALA A 80 -7.08 -6.09 5.24
C ALA A 80 -8.53 -6.42 5.65
N ALA A 81 -9.39 -5.40 5.75
CA ALA A 81 -10.81 -5.61 5.97
C ALA A 81 -11.47 -6.44 4.85
N LEU A 82 -11.11 -6.21 3.59
CA LEU A 82 -11.62 -6.99 2.46
C LEU A 82 -11.13 -8.45 2.50
N ASP A 83 -9.87 -8.67 2.87
CA ASP A 83 -9.29 -10.01 2.98
C ASP A 83 -9.93 -10.82 4.13
N ASP A 84 -10.21 -10.19 5.27
CA ASP A 84 -10.93 -10.80 6.42
C ASP A 84 -12.47 -10.75 6.29
N SER A 85 -12.99 -10.22 5.18
CA SER A 85 -14.43 -10.05 5.01
C SER A 85 -15.14 -11.34 4.63
N PHE A 86 -16.41 -11.43 5.04
CA PHE A 86 -17.33 -12.48 4.63
C PHE A 86 -18.47 -11.93 3.77
N GLY A 87 -19.00 -12.75 2.88
CA GLY A 87 -20.09 -12.36 1.97
C GLY A 87 -21.43 -12.22 2.69
N VAL A 88 -22.22 -11.23 2.28
CA VAL A 88 -23.62 -11.07 2.73
C VAL A 88 -24.55 -11.86 1.81
N GLU A 89 -25.46 -12.63 2.38
CA GLU A 89 -26.39 -13.42 1.58
C GLU A 89 -27.28 -12.53 0.69
N LYS A 90 -27.43 -12.93 -0.57
CA LYS A 90 -28.23 -12.21 -1.59
C LYS A 90 -27.75 -10.78 -1.84
N SER A 91 -26.47 -10.50 -1.62
CA SER A 91 -25.81 -9.24 -1.99
C SER A 91 -24.41 -9.50 -2.54
N ARG A 92 -23.88 -8.55 -3.32
CA ARG A 92 -22.46 -8.53 -3.70
C ARG A 92 -21.59 -7.83 -2.63
N GLU A 93 -22.23 -7.36 -1.57
CA GLU A 93 -21.58 -6.73 -0.44
C GLU A 93 -20.87 -7.78 0.42
N ARG A 94 -19.74 -7.35 0.96
CA ARG A 94 -18.96 -8.10 1.95
C ARG A 94 -18.91 -7.28 3.23
N VAL A 95 -18.74 -7.96 4.35
CA VAL A 95 -18.72 -7.33 5.66
C VAL A 95 -17.51 -7.83 6.41
N ALA A 96 -16.83 -6.91 7.08
CA ALA A 96 -15.74 -7.21 7.98
C ALA A 96 -15.95 -6.51 9.32
N VAL A 97 -15.17 -6.91 10.32
CA VAL A 97 -15.15 -6.26 11.62
C VAL A 97 -13.74 -5.77 11.88
N GLN A 98 -13.56 -4.47 12.06
CA GLN A 98 -12.27 -3.82 12.30
C GLN A 98 -12.41 -2.85 13.48
N ASP A 99 -11.51 -2.93 14.45
CA ASP A 99 -11.50 -2.09 15.65
C ASP A 99 -12.84 -2.09 16.43
N GLY A 100 -13.57 -3.21 16.40
CA GLY A 100 -14.88 -3.33 17.04
C GLY A 100 -16.02 -2.60 16.31
N ASN A 101 -15.77 -2.12 15.09
CA ASN A 101 -16.76 -1.54 14.20
C ASN A 101 -17.03 -2.46 13.01
N VAL A 102 -18.21 -2.32 12.41
CA VAL A 102 -18.58 -3.08 11.21
C VAL A 102 -18.12 -2.30 9.98
N VAL A 103 -17.31 -2.91 9.13
CA VAL A 103 -16.90 -2.36 7.84
C VAL A 103 -17.78 -2.99 6.76
N ILE A 104 -18.53 -2.17 6.03
CA ILE A 104 -19.34 -2.61 4.90
C ILE A 104 -18.53 -2.37 3.65
N LEU A 105 -18.29 -3.42 2.86
CA LEU A 105 -17.55 -3.39 1.61
C LEU A 105 -18.53 -3.63 0.46
N LYS A 106 -18.83 -2.58 -0.29
CA LYS A 106 -19.68 -2.63 -1.47
C LYS A 106 -18.84 -2.92 -2.70
N TYR A 107 -19.28 -3.89 -3.48
CA TYR A 107 -18.74 -4.15 -4.80
C TYR A 107 -19.07 -2.98 -5.72
N GLU A 108 -18.06 -2.45 -6.42
CA GLU A 108 -18.25 -1.41 -7.44
C GLU A 108 -18.27 -2.05 -8.84
N GLU A 109 -17.14 -2.01 -9.52
CA GLU A 109 -16.92 -2.66 -10.80
C GLU A 109 -15.54 -3.28 -10.76
N ASN A 110 -15.31 -4.25 -11.62
CA ASN A 110 -14.00 -4.80 -11.83
C ASN A 110 -13.34 -5.46 -10.62
N GLY A 111 -14.13 -6.06 -9.71
CA GLY A 111 -13.55 -6.67 -8.50
C GLY A 111 -12.99 -5.62 -7.54
N ILE A 112 -13.33 -4.35 -7.74
CA ILE A 112 -13.01 -3.27 -6.83
C ILE A 112 -14.12 -3.17 -5.79
N TYR A 113 -13.71 -3.03 -4.54
CA TYR A 113 -14.60 -2.81 -3.42
C TYR A 113 -14.32 -1.45 -2.78
N HIS A 114 -15.39 -0.73 -2.47
CA HIS A 114 -15.36 0.45 -1.61
C HIS A 114 -15.95 0.08 -0.27
N GLY A 115 -15.42 0.66 0.80
CA GLY A 115 -15.97 0.38 2.11
C GLY A 115 -15.93 1.56 3.03
N TYR A 116 -16.86 1.52 3.97
CA TYR A 116 -17.02 2.50 5.02
C TYR A 116 -17.29 1.79 6.34
N ILE A 117 -16.89 2.44 7.42
CA ILE A 117 -17.15 2.02 8.78
C ILE A 117 -18.59 2.41 9.14
N HIS A 118 -19.30 1.46 9.73
CA HIS A 118 -20.62 1.65 10.30
C HIS A 118 -20.55 1.41 11.82
N GLU A 119 -20.52 2.50 12.58
CA GLU A 119 -20.39 2.48 14.05
C GLU A 119 -21.69 1.98 14.72
N ASP A 120 -22.84 2.34 14.15
CA ASP A 120 -24.16 2.01 14.70
C ASP A 120 -24.65 0.61 14.30
N VAL A 121 -24.27 -0.43 15.06
CA VAL A 121 -24.70 -1.84 14.80
C VAL A 121 -26.23 -1.97 14.70
N LYS A 122 -26.99 -1.15 15.44
CA LYS A 122 -28.45 -1.18 15.46
C LYS A 122 -29.09 -0.81 14.13
N LYS A 123 -28.48 0.14 13.40
CA LYS A 123 -28.97 0.67 12.13
C LYS A 123 -28.52 -0.15 10.92
N LEU A 124 -27.72 -1.20 11.14
CA LEU A 124 -27.34 -2.12 10.08
C LEU A 124 -28.55 -2.81 9.47
N HIS A 125 -28.47 -3.06 8.16
CA HIS A 125 -29.44 -3.88 7.47
C HIS A 125 -29.51 -5.29 8.07
N GLN A 126 -30.72 -5.85 8.12
CA GLN A 126 -30.97 -7.18 8.68
C GLN A 126 -30.03 -8.24 8.08
N LYS A 127 -29.84 -8.23 6.76
CA LYS A 127 -28.93 -9.15 6.04
C LYS A 127 -27.49 -9.12 6.55
N VAL A 128 -26.98 -7.92 6.89
CA VAL A 128 -25.63 -7.75 7.47
C VAL A 128 -25.57 -8.32 8.88
N LYS A 129 -26.61 -8.10 9.67
CA LYS A 129 -26.72 -8.68 11.02
C LYS A 129 -26.77 -10.21 10.98
N ASP A 130 -27.54 -10.79 10.05
CA ASP A 130 -27.59 -12.23 9.84
C ASP A 130 -26.20 -12.79 9.47
N ALA A 131 -25.47 -12.11 8.59
CA ALA A 131 -24.10 -12.49 8.24
C ALA A 131 -23.14 -12.39 9.45
N LEU A 132 -23.27 -11.37 10.29
CA LEU A 132 -22.48 -11.21 11.52
C LEU A 132 -22.80 -12.30 12.55
N VAL A 133 -24.07 -12.69 12.70
CA VAL A 133 -24.48 -13.79 13.59
C VAL A 133 -23.92 -15.12 13.08
N LYS A 134 -24.05 -15.39 11.78
CA LYS A 134 -23.54 -16.62 11.13
C LYS A 134 -22.04 -16.80 11.31
N ASN A 135 -21.28 -15.69 11.31
CA ASN A 135 -19.82 -15.69 11.48
C ASN A 135 -19.39 -15.53 12.95
N GLY A 136 -20.33 -15.51 13.90
CA GLY A 136 -20.00 -15.42 15.33
C GLY A 136 -19.45 -14.06 15.77
N TYR A 137 -19.83 -12.98 15.10
CA TYR A 137 -19.54 -11.60 15.52
C TYR A 137 -20.72 -10.96 16.27
N MET A 138 -21.89 -11.59 16.25
CA MET A 138 -23.07 -11.20 17.03
C MET A 138 -23.73 -12.45 17.62
N LYS A 139 -24.38 -12.31 18.78
CA LYS A 139 -25.16 -13.40 19.40
C LYS A 139 -26.44 -13.69 18.61
N ASP A 140 -27.13 -12.63 18.21
CA ASP A 140 -28.41 -12.66 17.52
C ASP A 140 -28.60 -11.36 16.73
N ALA A 141 -29.53 -11.32 15.77
CA ALA A 141 -29.70 -10.16 14.91
C ALA A 141 -30.37 -8.95 15.59
N THR A 142 -30.84 -9.10 16.84
CA THR A 142 -31.38 -7.99 17.65
C THR A 142 -30.32 -7.39 18.59
N SER A 143 -29.17 -8.06 18.73
CA SER A 143 -28.06 -7.61 19.55
C SER A 143 -27.60 -6.22 19.14
N LYS A 144 -27.35 -5.39 20.15
CA LYS A 144 -26.94 -3.99 19.99
C LYS A 144 -25.41 -3.81 19.95
N LYS A 145 -24.67 -4.90 20.11
CA LYS A 145 -23.21 -4.92 20.26
C LYS A 145 -22.63 -6.12 19.52
N LEU A 146 -21.42 -5.93 18.98
CA LEU A 146 -20.60 -7.03 18.51
C LEU A 146 -20.05 -7.80 19.71
N ILE A 147 -19.92 -9.12 19.57
CA ILE A 147 -19.13 -9.90 20.52
C ILE A 147 -17.66 -9.68 20.18
N LYS A 148 -16.88 -9.25 21.18
CA LYS A 148 -15.42 -9.15 21.04
C LYS A 148 -14.92 -10.58 20.84
N LYS A 149 -14.43 -10.89 19.64
CA LYS A 149 -13.76 -12.17 19.40
C LYS A 149 -12.55 -12.19 20.34
N VAL A 150 -12.59 -13.05 21.35
CA VAL A 150 -11.42 -13.34 22.17
C VAL A 150 -10.57 -14.22 21.26
N GLY A 151 -9.57 -13.60 20.63
CA GLY A 151 -8.52 -14.31 19.91
C GLY A 151 -7.64 -15.07 20.88
#